data_AF-A0A538B7F5-F1
#
_entry.id   AF-A0A538B7F5-F1
#
_cell.length_a   1.000
_cell.length_b   1.000
_cell.length_c   1.000
_cell.angle_alpha   90.00
_cell.angle_beta   90.00
_cell.angle_gamma   90.00
#
_symmetry.space_group_name_H-M   'P 1'
#
loop_
_entity.id
_entity.type
_entity.pdbx_description
1 polymer ?
#
loop_
_entity_poly.entity_id
_entity_poly.type
_entity_poly.pdbx_seq_one_letter_code
_entity_poly.pdbx_strand_id
1 'polypeptide(L)'
;LMGLDIGPATVEAFGRIIADAKTVLWNGPLGVFEVEPFGEGTRGIALAIARANAYSVVGGGDSIAAVRRAGLEGSFDHLSTGGGASLAFLEGRPLPGITILED
;
A
#
# COMPACT_ATOMS: atom_id res chain seq x y z
N LEU A 1 -5.50 -26.39 4.82
CA LEU A 1 -4.88 -25.25 5.55
C LEU A 1 -5.24 -23.99 4.79
N MET A 2 -5.71 -22.94 5.49
CA MET A 2 -5.97 -21.62 4.89
C MET A 2 -4.80 -20.69 5.25
N GLY A 3 -4.25 -19.99 4.26
CA GLY A 3 -3.27 -18.92 4.48
C GLY A 3 -4.01 -17.58 4.61
N LEU A 4 -3.83 -16.89 5.74
CA LEU A 4 -4.58 -15.67 6.07
C LEU A 4 -3.69 -14.42 6.23
N ASP A 5 -2.37 -14.60 6.29
CA ASP A 5 -1.37 -13.53 6.34
C ASP A 5 -0.02 -14.06 5.83
N ILE A 6 0.88 -13.16 5.47
CA ILE A 6 2.27 -13.51 5.17
C ILE A 6 3.05 -13.75 6.46
N GLY A 7 3.96 -14.73 6.42
CA GLY A 7 4.84 -15.02 7.55
C GLY A 7 5.99 -14.03 7.71
N PRO A 8 6.68 -14.03 8.86
CA PRO A 8 7.77 -13.10 9.17
C PRO A 8 8.95 -13.18 8.17
N ALA A 9 9.26 -14.38 7.66
CA ALA A 9 10.30 -14.54 6.64
C ALA A 9 9.96 -13.83 5.33
N THR A 10 8.67 -13.80 4.94
CA THR A 10 8.20 -13.06 3.76
C THR A 10 8.26 -11.56 4.00
N VAL A 11 7.87 -11.10 5.19
CA VAL A 11 8.00 -9.68 5.59
C VAL A 11 9.44 -9.22 5.49
N GLU A 12 10.39 -10.01 6.00
CA GLU A 12 11.82 -9.69 5.90
C GLU A 12 12.30 -9.63 4.44
N ALA A 13 11.93 -10.64 3.64
CA ALA A 13 12.33 -10.70 2.23
C ALA A 13 11.80 -9.50 1.43
N PHE A 14 10.51 -9.17 1.59
CA PHE A 14 9.92 -8.02 0.92
C PHE A 14 10.46 -6.69 1.47
N GLY A 15 10.71 -6.61 2.78
CA GLY A 15 11.29 -5.43 3.41
C GLY A 15 12.66 -5.07 2.84
N ARG A 16 13.50 -6.06 2.51
CA ARG A 16 14.79 -5.82 1.84
C ARG A 16 14.61 -5.22 0.45
N ILE A 17 13.66 -5.73 -0.33
CA ILE A 17 13.35 -5.21 -1.67
C ILE A 17 12.82 -3.77 -1.57
N ILE A 18 11.94 -3.50 -0.60
CA ILE A 18 11.37 -2.18 -0.37
C ILE A 18 12.45 -1.16 0.04
N ALA A 19 13.43 -1.57 0.86
CA ALA A 19 14.51 -0.69 1.31
C ALA A 19 15.38 -0.15 0.16
N ASP A 20 15.52 -0.93 -0.92
CA ASP A 20 16.30 -0.55 -2.11
C ASP A 20 15.49 0.28 -3.13
N ALA A 21 14.17 0.34 -2.98
CA ALA A 21 13.30 1.06 -3.90
C ALA A 21 13.52 2.58 -3.83
N LYS A 22 13.30 3.26 -4.96
CA LYS A 22 13.24 4.74 -5.01
C LYS A 22 11.81 5.28 -5.02
N THR A 23 10.87 4.46 -5.45
CA THR A 23 9.45 4.74 -5.45
C THR A 23 8.71 3.47 -5.06
N VAL A 24 7.73 3.60 -4.18
CA VAL A 24 6.84 2.51 -3.77
C VAL A 24 5.41 2.92 -4.02
N LEU A 25 4.69 2.09 -4.76
CA LEU A 25 3.24 2.15 -4.86
C LEU A 25 2.67 0.95 -4.09
N TRP A 26 1.80 1.21 -3.11
CA TRP A 26 1.17 0.17 -2.30
C TRP A 26 -0.35 0.22 -2.41
N ASN A 27 -0.95 -0.87 -2.88
CA ASN A 27 -2.39 -1.03 -3.06
C ASN A 27 -2.83 -2.45 -2.65
N GLY A 28 -3.09 -2.64 -1.37
CA GLY A 28 -3.70 -3.84 -0.81
C GLY A 28 -2.95 -4.41 0.41
N PRO A 29 -3.65 -4.82 1.47
CA PRO A 29 -3.04 -5.53 2.60
C PRO A 29 -2.54 -6.92 2.18
N LEU A 30 -1.68 -7.52 3.01
CA LEU A 30 -1.01 -8.80 2.75
C LEU A 30 -1.65 -9.97 3.52
N GLY A 31 -2.70 -9.68 4.28
CA GLY A 31 -3.49 -10.61 5.07
C GLY A 31 -4.85 -10.02 5.42
N VAL A 32 -5.64 -10.80 6.17
CA VAL A 32 -6.94 -10.36 6.73
C VAL A 32 -6.68 -9.46 7.94
N PHE A 33 -6.11 -8.28 7.68
CA PHE A 33 -5.53 -7.37 8.68
C PHE A 33 -6.51 -6.87 9.75
N GLU A 34 -7.80 -7.03 9.51
CA GLU A 34 -8.87 -6.73 10.43
C GLU A 34 -8.90 -7.70 11.62
N VAL A 35 -8.48 -8.96 11.42
CA VAL A 35 -8.60 -10.07 12.36
C VAL A 35 -7.24 -10.44 12.93
N GLU A 36 -7.09 -10.37 14.25
CA GLU A 36 -5.89 -10.85 14.92
C GLU A 36 -5.79 -12.39 14.84
N PRO A 37 -4.59 -12.97 14.58
CA PRO A 37 -3.28 -12.31 14.43
C PRO A 37 -2.88 -12.02 12.97
N PHE A 38 -3.82 -11.99 12.03
CA PHE A 38 -3.58 -12.01 10.57
C PHE A 38 -3.28 -10.63 9.95
N GLY A 39 -2.84 -9.67 10.75
CA GLY A 39 -2.46 -8.32 10.31
C GLY A 39 -0.98 -7.98 10.47
N GLU A 40 -0.19 -8.86 11.10
CA GLU A 40 1.21 -8.59 11.39
C GLU A 40 2.07 -8.48 10.12
N GLY A 41 1.77 -9.28 9.10
CA GLY A 41 2.43 -9.19 7.80
C GLY A 41 2.17 -7.84 7.13
N THR A 42 0.91 -7.40 7.15
CA THR A 42 0.50 -6.10 6.62
C THR A 42 1.17 -4.94 7.38
N ARG A 43 1.18 -4.99 8.71
CA ARG A 43 1.87 -4.01 9.56
C ARG A 43 3.38 -3.98 9.30
N GLY A 44 3.99 -5.14 9.13
CA GLY A 44 5.40 -5.29 8.81
C GLY A 44 5.79 -4.61 7.49
N ILE A 45 4.96 -4.80 6.46
CA ILE A 45 5.17 -4.13 5.16
C ILE A 45 4.93 -2.62 5.25
N ALA A 46 3.89 -2.18 5.95
CA ALA A 46 3.65 -0.75 6.19
C ALA A 46 4.86 -0.07 6.85
N LEU A 47 5.45 -0.73 7.87
CA LEU A 47 6.67 -0.25 8.54
C LEU A 47 7.89 -0.26 7.62
N ALA A 48 8.04 -1.26 6.75
CA ALA A 48 9.14 -1.32 5.80
C ALA A 48 9.07 -0.15 4.81
N ILE A 49 7.87 0.16 4.28
CA ILE A 49 7.68 1.28 3.36
C ILE A 49 7.92 2.61 4.07
N ALA A 50 7.35 2.80 5.27
CA ALA A 50 7.52 4.01 6.07
C ALA A 50 8.98 4.32 6.45
N ARG A 51 9.87 3.32 6.44
CA ARG A 51 11.30 3.47 6.75
C ARG A 51 12.17 3.60 5.49
N ALA A 52 11.64 3.27 4.32
CA ALA A 52 12.39 3.34 3.08
C ALA A 52 12.66 4.79 2.69
N ASN A 53 13.85 5.06 2.15
CA ASN A 53 14.15 6.36 1.53
C ASN A 53 13.61 6.37 0.09
N ALA A 54 12.30 6.26 -0.03
CA ALA A 54 11.57 6.13 -1.29
C ALA A 54 10.36 7.08 -1.29
N TYR A 55 9.98 7.58 -2.47
CA TYR A 55 8.69 8.25 -2.61
C TYR A 55 7.56 7.23 -2.54
N SER A 56 6.65 7.40 -1.60
CA SER A 56 5.65 6.40 -1.23
C SER A 56 4.22 6.86 -1.54
N VAL A 57 3.53 6.06 -2.34
CA VAL A 57 2.13 6.26 -2.71
C VAL A 57 1.31 5.09 -2.17
N VAL A 58 0.30 5.38 -1.36
CA VAL A 58 -0.68 4.38 -0.91
C VAL A 58 -2.01 4.65 -1.59
N GLY A 59 -2.59 3.63 -2.21
CA GLY A 59 -3.91 3.70 -2.82
C GLY A 59 -4.82 2.58 -2.31
N GLY A 60 -6.14 2.78 -2.47
CA GLY A 60 -7.15 1.82 -2.04
C GLY A 60 -7.57 2.01 -0.58
N GLY A 61 -8.87 1.84 -0.31
CA GLY A 61 -9.45 2.06 1.03
C GLY A 61 -8.83 1.17 2.10
N ASP A 62 -8.59 -0.10 1.77
CA ASP A 62 -8.06 -1.09 2.71
C ASP A 62 -6.60 -0.81 3.08
N SER A 63 -5.76 -0.43 2.10
CA SER A 63 -4.36 -0.04 2.37
C SER A 63 -4.30 1.19 3.26
N ILE A 64 -5.15 2.19 3.00
CA ILE A 64 -5.24 3.38 3.83
C ILE A 64 -5.68 2.99 5.25
N ALA A 65 -6.72 2.17 5.39
CA ALA A 65 -7.19 1.67 6.68
C ALA A 65 -6.09 0.91 7.45
N ALA A 66 -5.30 0.09 6.77
CA ALA A 66 -4.16 -0.61 7.35
C ALA A 66 -3.07 0.36 7.83
N VAL A 67 -2.71 1.38 7.05
CA VAL A 67 -1.77 2.44 7.45
C VAL A 67 -2.28 3.21 8.67
N ARG A 68 -3.57 3.55 8.70
CA ARG A 68 -4.21 4.21 9.85
C ARG A 68 -4.13 3.37 11.11
N ARG A 69 -4.52 2.10 11.02
CA ARG A 69 -4.47 1.14 12.14
C ARG A 69 -3.04 0.95 12.65
N ALA A 70 -2.05 1.01 11.77
CA ALA A 70 -0.63 0.94 12.14
C ALA A 70 -0.09 2.24 12.76
N GLY A 71 -0.82 3.36 12.69
CA GLY A 71 -0.40 4.67 13.19
C GLY A 71 0.67 5.34 12.33
N LEU A 72 0.70 5.04 11.03
CA LEU A 72 1.79 5.44 10.12
C LEU A 72 1.37 6.49 9.08
N GLU A 73 0.18 7.10 9.18
CA GLU A 73 -0.36 8.01 8.17
C GLU A 73 0.59 9.15 7.80
N GLY A 74 1.29 9.72 8.79
CA GLY A 74 2.26 10.80 8.59
C GLY A 74 3.63 10.35 8.06
N SER A 75 3.81 9.05 7.79
CA SER A 75 5.07 8.46 7.29
C SER A 75 5.02 8.11 5.81
N PHE A 76 3.93 8.43 5.10
CA PHE A 76 3.78 8.22 3.66
C PHE A 76 3.65 9.56 2.93
N ASP A 77 4.21 9.65 1.72
CA ASP A 77 4.26 10.91 0.96
C ASP A 77 2.92 11.26 0.31
N HIS A 78 2.19 10.24 -0.18
CA HIS A 78 0.88 10.43 -0.80
C HIS A 78 -0.12 9.33 -0.43
N LEU A 79 -1.22 9.73 0.22
CA LEU A 79 -2.38 8.88 0.47
C LEU A 79 -3.47 9.19 -0.54
N SER A 80 -3.63 8.34 -1.55
CA SER A 80 -4.60 8.53 -2.62
C SER A 80 -6.01 8.10 -2.20
N THR A 81 -6.90 9.06 -2.04
CA THR A 81 -8.33 8.82 -1.76
C THR A 81 -9.16 8.52 -3.01
N GLY A 82 -8.53 8.47 -4.19
CA GLY A 82 -9.21 8.25 -5.48
C GLY A 82 -9.71 6.82 -5.69
N GLY A 83 -9.40 5.88 -4.79
CA GLY A 83 -9.91 4.51 -4.82
C GLY A 83 -9.76 3.85 -6.20
N GLY A 84 -10.89 3.47 -6.81
CA GLY A 84 -10.91 2.86 -8.13
C GLY A 84 -10.44 3.79 -9.26
N ALA A 85 -10.55 5.12 -9.12
CA ALA A 85 -10.04 6.06 -10.11
C ALA A 85 -8.51 6.05 -10.16
N SER A 86 -7.84 5.95 -9.00
CA SER A 86 -6.37 5.85 -8.94
C SER A 86 -5.86 4.56 -9.58
N LEU A 87 -6.57 3.44 -9.39
CA LEU A 87 -6.26 2.18 -10.07
C LEU A 87 -6.50 2.27 -11.58
N ALA A 88 -7.63 2.82 -12.00
CA ALA A 88 -7.93 3.04 -13.41
C ALA A 88 -6.87 3.92 -14.11
N PHE A 89 -6.39 4.95 -13.43
CA PHE A 89 -5.27 5.76 -13.90
C PHE A 89 -3.97 4.94 -14.06
N LEU A 90 -3.62 4.12 -13.07
CA LEU A 90 -2.43 3.26 -13.11
C LEU A 90 -2.53 2.14 -14.16
N GLU A 91 -3.74 1.67 -14.46
CA GLU A 91 -4.02 0.75 -15.56
C GLU A 91 -3.89 1.41 -16.94
N GLY A 92 -3.65 2.73 -17.01
CA GLY A 92 -3.56 3.50 -18.25
C GLY A 92 -4.91 3.73 -18.93
N ARG A 93 -6.02 3.54 -18.19
CA ARG A 93 -7.35 3.81 -18.74
C ARG A 93 -7.62 5.31 -18.78
N PRO A 94 -8.26 5.83 -19.84
CA PRO A 94 -8.69 7.21 -19.86
C PRO A 94 -9.69 7.43 -18.73
N LEU A 95 -9.48 8.49 -17.95
CA LEU A 95 -10.42 8.95 -16.95
C LEU A 95 -11.25 10.07 -17.57
N PRO A 96 -12.55 9.89 -17.85
CA PRO A 96 -13.34 10.90 -18.59
C PRO A 96 -13.29 12.29 -17.97
N GLY A 97 -13.23 12.39 -16.64
CA GLY A 97 -13.10 13.66 -15.93
C GLY A 97 -11.74 14.37 -16.07
N ILE A 98 -10.68 13.63 -16.42
CA ILE A 98 -9.36 14.20 -16.76
C ILE A 98 -9.30 14.49 -18.26
N THR A 99 -9.71 13.53 -19.09
CA THR A 99 -9.64 13.65 -20.56
C THR A 99 -10.41 14.84 -21.10
N ILE A 100 -11.53 15.24 -20.47
CA ILE A 100 -12.27 16.44 -20.89
C ILE A 100 -11.54 17.76 -20.60
N LEU A 101 -10.49 17.73 -19.76
CA LEU A 101 -9.63 18.87 -19.42
C LEU A 101 -8.32 18.87 -20.21
N GLU A 102 -8.07 17.82 -20.99
CA GLU A 102 -6.93 17.72 -21.89
C GLU A 102 -7.29 18.43 -23.21
N ASP A 103 -6.40 19.28 -23.72
CA ASP A 103 -6.62 20.16 -24.89
C ASP A 103 -6.90 19.42 -26.20
#